data_AF-A0A960KZ09-F1
#
_entry.id   AF-A0A960KZ09-F1
#
_cell.length_a   1.000
_cell.length_b   1.000
_cell.length_c   1.000
_cell.angle_alpha   90.00
_cell.angle_beta   90.00
_cell.angle_gamma   90.00
#
_symmetry.space_group_name_H-M   'P 1'
#
loop_
_entity.id
_entity.type
_entity.pdbx_description
1 polymer ?
#
loop_
_entity_poly.entity_id
_entity_poly.type
_entity_poly.pdbx_seq_one_letter_code
_entity_poly.pdbx_strand_id
1 'polypeptide(L)'
;MKIDRADLVTRYALGEFSVNVLSVKRTLVEKILGALKDSYHPDPVAQLSNRIRHLYDICLILRQKTFQDFVQSQAFQELVARCLAEEKQSPLNAAWLDHDLSQAPLFKQFSTWLPRLDATYRGLFSDLVYGTLPPMEEIAERLSLIQDHLLPPQKA
;
A
#
# COMPACT_ATOMS: atom_id res chain seq x y z
N MET A 1 -19.21 8.37 -34.19
CA MET A 1 -19.28 9.83 -34.47
C MET A 1 -18.33 10.53 -33.49
N LYS A 2 -17.13 10.92 -33.94
CA LYS A 2 -16.23 11.76 -33.13
C LYS A 2 -16.72 13.19 -33.25
N ILE A 3 -17.19 13.76 -32.15
CA ILE A 3 -17.51 15.19 -32.06
C ILE A 3 -16.17 15.89 -31.88
N ASP A 4 -15.53 16.28 -32.98
CA ASP A 4 -14.27 17.04 -32.95
C ASP A 4 -14.59 18.51 -32.70
N ARG A 5 -14.50 18.93 -31.43
CA ARG A 5 -14.79 20.29 -30.95
C ARG A 5 -13.57 20.89 -30.27
N ALA A 6 -12.47 20.93 -31.00
CA ALA A 6 -11.23 21.59 -30.58
C ALA A 6 -11.47 23.06 -30.14
N ASP A 7 -12.47 23.73 -30.73
CA ASP A 7 -12.94 25.06 -30.33
C ASP A 7 -13.35 25.12 -28.86
N LEU A 8 -14.07 24.10 -28.36
CA LEU A 8 -14.48 24.02 -26.96
C LEU A 8 -13.32 23.63 -26.05
N VAL A 9 -12.45 22.72 -26.49
CA VAL A 9 -11.25 22.31 -25.74
C VAL A 9 -10.35 23.52 -25.49
N THR A 10 -10.09 24.34 -26.51
CA THR A 10 -9.32 25.58 -26.38
C THR A 10 -10.06 26.62 -25.54
N ARG A 11 -11.36 26.84 -25.81
CA ARG A 11 -12.16 27.86 -25.09
C ARG A 11 -12.21 27.61 -23.58
N TYR A 12 -12.30 26.35 -23.16
CA TYR A 12 -12.42 25.98 -21.75
C TYR A 12 -11.10 25.46 -21.16
N ALA A 13 -9.99 25.56 -21.87
CA ALA A 13 -8.68 25.04 -21.46
C ALA A 13 -8.73 23.56 -21.00
N LEU A 14 -9.54 22.73 -21.68
CA LEU A 14 -9.69 21.30 -21.42
C LEU A 14 -8.64 20.46 -22.15
N GLY A 15 -7.53 21.09 -22.57
CA GLY A 15 -6.38 20.40 -23.13
C GLY A 15 -5.64 19.57 -22.07
N GLU A 16 -4.66 18.79 -22.51
CA GLU A 16 -3.78 18.07 -21.57
C GLU A 16 -3.04 19.07 -20.67
N PHE A 17 -2.94 18.73 -19.40
CA PHE A 17 -2.19 19.50 -18.42
C PHE A 17 -1.38 18.56 -17.54
N SER A 18 -0.23 19.05 -17.07
CA SER A 18 0.62 18.30 -16.16
C SER A 18 0.23 18.59 -14.71
N VAL A 19 0.20 17.54 -13.89
CA VAL A 19 -0.03 17.65 -12.44
C VAL A 19 1.15 17.01 -11.73
N ASN A 20 1.68 17.70 -10.72
CA ASN A 20 2.66 17.12 -9.82
C ASN A 20 1.95 16.15 -8.89
N VAL A 21 2.28 14.86 -9.00
CA VAL A 21 1.74 13.80 -8.16
C VAL A 21 2.80 13.24 -7.22
N LEU A 22 2.37 12.70 -6.08
CA LEU A 22 3.27 11.96 -5.19
C LEU A 22 3.86 10.74 -5.92
N SER A 23 5.11 10.41 -5.56
CA SER A 23 5.79 9.25 -6.11
C SER A 23 5.06 7.96 -5.72
N VAL A 24 4.68 7.14 -6.72
CA VAL A 24 4.03 5.84 -6.50
C VAL A 24 4.90 4.92 -5.61
N LYS A 25 6.22 4.98 -5.75
CA LYS A 25 7.16 4.24 -4.89
C LYS A 25 7.04 4.65 -3.42
N ARG A 26 6.92 5.95 -3.16
CA ARG A 26 6.73 6.48 -1.80
C ARG A 26 5.35 6.11 -1.25
N THR A 27 4.30 6.29 -2.05
CA THR A 27 2.94 5.87 -1.68
C THR A 27 2.86 4.37 -1.35
N LEU A 28 3.57 3.52 -2.11
CA LEU A 28 3.66 2.09 -1.81
C LEU A 28 4.29 1.84 -0.43
N VAL A 29 5.47 2.43 -0.17
CA VAL A 29 6.17 2.27 1.11
C VAL A 29 5.33 2.76 2.29
N GLU A 30 4.70 3.93 2.17
CA GLU A 30 3.84 4.49 3.23
C GLU A 30 2.63 3.60 3.52
N LYS A 31 2.02 3.00 2.48
CA LYS A 31 0.91 2.04 2.66
C LYS A 31 1.38 0.75 3.33
N ILE A 32 2.55 0.23 2.97
CA ILE A 32 3.16 -0.96 3.61
C ILE A 32 3.39 -0.67 5.10
N LEU A 33 4.06 0.44 5.42
CA LEU A 33 4.33 0.83 6.81
C LEU A 33 3.04 1.06 7.61
N GLY A 34 2.02 1.67 7.00
CA GLY A 34 0.71 1.84 7.62
C GLY A 34 0.04 0.48 7.96
N ALA A 35 0.08 -0.49 7.04
CA ALA A 35 -0.46 -1.82 7.29
C ALA A 35 0.34 -2.59 8.34
N LEU A 36 1.68 -2.45 8.36
CA LEU A 36 2.53 -3.02 9.40
C LEU A 36 2.17 -2.45 10.77
N LYS A 37 2.06 -1.12 10.87
CA LYS A 37 1.65 -0.41 12.09
C LYS A 37 0.28 -0.88 12.60
N ASP A 38 -0.71 -0.99 11.71
CA ASP A 38 -2.05 -1.50 12.04
C ASP A 38 -2.03 -2.92 12.57
N SER A 39 -1.09 -3.74 12.07
CA SER A 39 -0.96 -5.14 12.48
C SER A 39 -0.53 -5.32 13.94
N TYR A 40 0.11 -4.31 14.54
CA TYR A 40 0.50 -4.30 15.96
C TYR A 40 -0.57 -3.70 16.88
N HIS A 41 -1.70 -3.24 16.34
CA HIS A 41 -2.80 -2.71 17.15
C HIS A 41 -3.47 -3.84 17.98
N PRO A 42 -4.06 -3.56 19.16
CA PRO A 42 -4.81 -4.57 19.93
C PRO A 42 -5.96 -5.24 19.16
N ASP A 43 -6.55 -4.53 18.19
CA ASP A 43 -7.49 -5.08 17.21
C ASP A 43 -6.97 -4.82 15.78
N PRO A 44 -6.09 -5.69 15.25
CA PRO A 44 -5.50 -5.52 13.92
C PRO A 44 -6.53 -5.57 12.80
N VAL A 45 -7.51 -6.46 12.93
CA VAL A 45 -8.52 -6.69 11.89
C VAL A 45 -9.38 -5.45 11.71
N ALA A 46 -9.82 -4.80 12.80
CA ALA A 46 -10.59 -3.56 12.69
C ALA A 46 -9.79 -2.43 12.01
N GLN A 47 -8.50 -2.27 12.34
CA GLN A 47 -7.67 -1.24 11.73
C GLN A 47 -7.44 -1.50 10.23
N LEU A 48 -7.08 -2.73 9.88
CA LEU A 48 -6.88 -3.14 8.49
C LEU A 48 -8.19 -3.07 7.68
N SER A 49 -9.34 -3.40 8.28
CA SER A 49 -10.66 -3.22 7.66
C SER A 49 -10.98 -1.74 7.39
N ASN A 50 -10.68 -0.84 8.32
CA ASN A 50 -10.85 0.61 8.10
C ASN A 50 -9.95 1.13 6.98
N ARG A 51 -8.79 0.50 6.78
CA ARG A 51 -7.83 0.82 5.71
C ARG A 51 -7.81 -0.23 4.60
N ILE A 52 -8.91 -0.93 4.34
CA ILE A 52 -8.93 -2.05 3.39
C ILE A 52 -8.47 -1.66 1.97
N ARG A 53 -8.73 -0.40 1.57
CA ARG A 53 -8.25 0.17 0.31
C ARG A 53 -6.72 0.17 0.18
N HIS A 54 -5.99 0.25 1.29
CA HIS A 54 -4.53 0.23 1.26
C HIS A 54 -4.00 -1.14 0.80
N LEU A 55 -4.61 -2.24 1.26
CA LEU A 55 -4.26 -3.59 0.81
C LEU A 55 -4.55 -3.79 -0.68
N TYR A 56 -5.70 -3.28 -1.15
CA TYR A 56 -6.04 -3.21 -2.57
C TYR A 56 -4.98 -2.44 -3.38
N ASP A 57 -4.62 -1.24 -2.92
CA ASP A 57 -3.70 -0.37 -3.65
C ASP A 57 -2.28 -0.94 -3.70
N ILE A 58 -1.79 -1.55 -2.60
CA ILE A 58 -0.51 -2.26 -2.58
C ILE A 58 -0.52 -3.36 -3.66
N CYS A 59 -1.60 -4.15 -3.71
CA CYS A 59 -1.75 -5.21 -4.70
C CYS A 59 -1.73 -4.67 -6.13
N LEU A 60 -2.51 -3.62 -6.42
CA LEU A 60 -2.54 -3.01 -7.75
C LEU A 60 -1.22 -2.38 -8.17
N ILE A 61 -0.51 -1.71 -7.26
CA ILE A 61 0.81 -1.15 -7.56
C ILE A 61 1.76 -2.31 -7.91
N LEU A 62 1.76 -3.38 -7.11
CA LEU A 62 2.65 -4.52 -7.31
C LEU A 62 2.23 -5.46 -8.46
N ARG A 63 1.10 -5.26 -9.11
CA ARG A 63 0.82 -5.91 -10.41
C ARG A 63 1.76 -5.42 -11.52
N GLN A 64 2.32 -4.21 -11.41
CA GLN A 64 3.25 -3.69 -12.40
C GLN A 64 4.67 -4.15 -12.08
N LYS A 65 5.32 -4.79 -13.05
CA LYS A 65 6.68 -5.34 -12.91
C LYS A 65 7.69 -4.31 -12.37
N THR A 66 7.63 -3.06 -12.85
CA THR A 66 8.50 -1.97 -12.40
C THR A 66 8.48 -1.76 -10.89
N PHE A 67 7.35 -1.97 -10.22
CA PHE A 67 7.25 -1.82 -8.77
C PHE A 67 7.64 -3.09 -8.01
N GLN A 68 7.51 -4.28 -8.62
CA GLN A 68 8.10 -5.51 -8.08
C GLN A 68 9.63 -5.43 -8.11
N ASP A 69 10.21 -5.03 -9.26
CA ASP A 69 11.65 -4.83 -9.43
C ASP A 69 12.16 -3.76 -8.44
N PHE A 70 11.33 -2.74 -8.15
CA PHE A 70 11.65 -1.76 -7.10
C PHE A 70 11.71 -2.39 -5.71
N VAL A 71 10.71 -3.19 -5.30
CA VAL A 71 10.71 -3.87 -3.98
C VAL A 71 11.96 -4.75 -3.80
N GLN A 72 12.44 -5.37 -4.88
CA GLN A 72 13.64 -6.21 -4.89
C GLN A 72 14.95 -5.39 -4.87
N SER A 73 14.89 -4.08 -5.01
CA SER A 73 16.06 -3.21 -5.16
C SER A 73 16.52 -2.61 -3.83
N GLN A 74 17.79 -2.18 -3.79
CA GLN A 74 18.34 -1.40 -2.68
C GLN A 74 17.56 -0.08 -2.45
N ALA A 75 17.04 0.54 -3.51
CA ALA A 75 16.30 1.78 -3.41
C ALA A 75 15.00 1.64 -2.59
N PHE A 76 14.42 0.43 -2.54
CA PHE A 76 13.29 0.15 -1.66
C PHE A 76 13.72 0.20 -0.19
N GLN A 77 14.85 -0.43 0.16
CA GLN A 77 15.39 -0.39 1.52
C GLN A 77 15.68 1.04 1.98
N GLU A 78 16.31 1.83 1.12
CA GLU A 78 16.63 3.23 1.42
C GLU A 78 15.37 4.08 1.60
N LEU A 79 14.31 3.81 0.85
CA LEU A 79 13.04 4.52 1.02
C LEU A 79 12.29 4.08 2.27
N VAL A 80 12.27 2.78 2.58
CA VAL A 80 11.71 2.24 3.83
C VAL A 80 12.42 2.85 5.03
N ALA A 81 13.76 2.84 5.05
CA ALA A 81 14.55 3.42 6.14
C ALA A 81 14.26 4.91 6.35
N ARG A 82 14.13 5.69 5.26
CA ARG A 82 13.75 7.11 5.35
C ARG A 82 12.35 7.31 5.92
N CYS A 83 11.35 6.59 5.40
CA CYS A 83 9.99 6.70 5.91
C CYS A 83 9.88 6.27 7.38
N LEU A 84 10.63 5.26 7.82
CA LEU A 84 10.71 4.86 9.22
C LEU A 84 11.36 5.95 10.09
N ALA A 85 12.43 6.59 9.62
CA ALA A 85 13.07 7.69 10.34
C ALA A 85 12.12 8.90 10.51
N GLU A 86 11.29 9.17 9.50
CA GLU A 86 10.23 10.18 9.57
C GLU A 86 9.13 9.77 10.58
N GLU A 87 8.67 8.51 10.58
CA GLU A 87 7.70 8.01 11.58
C GLU A 87 8.24 8.08 13.02
N LYS A 88 9.55 7.85 13.25
CA LYS A 88 10.18 7.98 14.58
C LYS A 88 10.14 9.41 15.13
N GLN A 89 10.03 10.42 14.27
CA GLN A 89 9.89 11.82 14.69
C GLN A 89 8.44 12.19 15.03
N SER A 90 7.48 11.32 14.70
CA SER A 90 6.07 11.53 15.02
C SER A 90 5.83 11.35 16.52
N PRO A 91 5.03 12.24 17.16
CA PRO A 91 4.70 12.12 18.59
C PRO A 91 3.76 10.94 18.90
N LEU A 92 3.29 10.20 17.88
CA LEU A 92 2.39 9.07 18.02
C LEU A 92 3.16 7.76 18.14
N ASN A 93 3.00 7.11 19.30
CA ASN A 93 3.50 5.80 19.74
C ASN A 93 4.38 5.00 18.75
N ALA A 94 5.69 5.00 19.03
CA ALA A 94 6.77 4.44 18.20
C ALA A 94 7.08 2.95 18.50
N ALA A 95 6.40 2.30 19.44
CA ALA A 95 6.79 0.97 19.92
C ALA A 95 6.87 -0.11 18.82
N TRP A 96 6.04 0.00 17.77
CA TRP A 96 6.07 -0.93 16.63
C TRP A 96 7.35 -0.80 15.77
N LEU A 97 8.05 0.33 15.82
CA LEU A 97 9.27 0.63 15.05
C LEU A 97 10.51 -0.08 15.59
N ASP A 98 10.45 -0.61 16.81
CA ASP A 98 11.55 -1.35 17.44
C ASP A 98 11.51 -2.84 17.11
N HIS A 99 10.44 -3.31 16.48
CA HIS A 99 10.30 -4.70 16.06
C HIS A 99 10.91 -4.95 14.68
N ASP A 100 11.25 -6.22 14.43
CA ASP A 100 11.60 -6.67 13.09
C ASP A 100 10.36 -6.63 12.18
N LEU A 101 10.40 -5.74 11.18
CA LEU A 101 9.30 -5.52 10.25
C LEU A 101 8.98 -6.77 9.42
N SER A 102 10.00 -7.58 9.06
CA SER A 102 9.79 -8.85 8.35
C SER A 102 9.03 -9.88 9.21
N GLN A 103 9.04 -9.68 10.53
CA GLN A 103 8.41 -10.55 11.52
C GLN A 103 7.08 -10.00 12.03
N ALA A 104 6.54 -8.96 11.39
CA ALA A 104 5.31 -8.31 11.81
C ALA A 104 4.11 -9.26 11.84
N PRO A 105 3.16 -9.05 12.77
CA PRO A 105 1.90 -9.79 12.81
C PRO A 105 1.17 -9.80 11.47
N LEU A 106 1.31 -8.73 10.67
CA LEU A 106 0.76 -8.62 9.33
C LEU A 106 1.03 -9.87 8.51
N PHE A 107 2.27 -10.36 8.48
CA PHE A 107 2.64 -11.51 7.66
C PHE A 107 2.33 -12.84 8.33
N LYS A 108 2.54 -12.93 9.65
CA LYS A 108 2.38 -14.18 10.40
C LYS A 108 0.92 -14.58 10.62
N GLN A 109 0.04 -13.59 10.75
CA GLN A 109 -1.36 -13.80 11.13
C GLN A 109 -2.33 -13.46 9.99
N PHE A 110 -1.85 -12.98 8.83
CA PHE A 110 -2.72 -12.57 7.71
C PHE A 110 -3.80 -13.62 7.38
N SER A 111 -3.39 -14.89 7.28
CA SER A 111 -4.29 -16.01 6.94
C SER A 111 -5.42 -16.19 7.95
N THR A 112 -5.18 -15.87 9.23
CA THR A 112 -6.20 -15.95 10.28
C THR A 112 -7.17 -14.77 10.24
N TRP A 113 -6.72 -13.63 9.73
CA TRP A 113 -7.54 -12.41 9.56
C TRP A 113 -8.32 -12.40 8.24
N LEU A 114 -7.84 -13.15 7.26
CA LEU A 114 -8.33 -13.17 5.88
C LEU A 114 -9.86 -13.29 5.78
N PRO A 115 -10.56 -14.19 6.50
CA PRO A 115 -12.02 -14.29 6.38
C PRO A 115 -12.76 -13.00 6.75
N ARG A 116 -12.30 -12.27 7.77
CA ARG A 116 -12.91 -11.01 8.22
C ARG A 116 -12.55 -9.85 7.28
N LEU A 117 -11.30 -9.82 6.80
CA LEU A 117 -10.85 -8.83 5.84
C LEU A 117 -11.56 -9.01 4.49
N ASP A 118 -11.74 -10.25 4.04
CA ASP A 118 -12.43 -10.59 2.79
C ASP A 118 -13.91 -10.16 2.83
N ALA A 119 -14.60 -10.36 3.96
CA ALA A 119 -15.96 -9.85 4.15
C ALA A 119 -16.04 -8.31 4.01
N THR A 120 -15.06 -7.59 4.56
CA THR A 120 -14.97 -6.12 4.42
C THR A 120 -14.67 -5.72 2.97
N TYR A 121 -13.75 -6.46 2.34
CA TYR A 121 -13.22 -6.19 1.01
C TYR A 121 -14.24 -6.42 -0.09
N ARG A 122 -15.05 -7.49 0.03
CA ARG A 122 -16.17 -7.81 -0.87
C ARG A 122 -17.46 -7.07 -0.53
N GLY A 123 -17.50 -6.36 0.60
CA GLY A 123 -18.61 -5.49 0.96
C GLY A 123 -18.62 -4.20 0.15
N LEU A 124 -19.02 -3.09 0.80
CA LEU A 124 -19.18 -1.76 0.18
C LEU A 124 -17.93 -1.26 -0.56
N PHE A 125 -16.73 -1.75 -0.19
CA PHE A 125 -15.52 -1.36 -0.89
C PHE A 125 -15.52 -1.82 -2.36
N SER A 126 -16.06 -3.00 -2.65
CA SER A 126 -16.06 -3.58 -4.01
C SER A 126 -16.89 -2.75 -5.00
N ASP A 127 -17.97 -2.13 -4.55
CA ASP A 127 -18.81 -1.22 -5.35
C ASP A 127 -18.07 0.06 -5.78
N LEU A 128 -16.98 0.40 -5.09
CA LEU A 128 -16.16 1.59 -5.35
C LEU A 128 -14.95 1.30 -6.25
N VAL A 129 -14.75 0.03 -6.63
CA VAL A 129 -13.61 -0.39 -7.44
C VAL A 129 -13.94 -0.30 -8.93
N TYR A 130 -13.07 0.38 -9.67
CA TYR A 130 -13.13 0.41 -11.13
C TYR A 130 -12.38 -0.80 -11.71
N GLY A 131 -13.08 -1.65 -12.45
CA GLY A 131 -12.52 -2.86 -13.06
C GLY A 131 -12.63 -4.09 -12.15
N THR A 132 -11.73 -5.06 -12.35
CA THR A 132 -11.77 -6.33 -11.61
C THR A 132 -11.12 -6.21 -10.24
N LEU A 133 -11.89 -6.48 -9.19
CA LEU A 133 -11.38 -6.60 -7.83
C LEU A 133 -10.40 -7.79 -7.74
N PRO A 134 -9.13 -7.57 -7.33
CA PRO A 134 -8.18 -8.65 -7.06
C PRO A 134 -8.74 -9.63 -6.03
N PRO A 135 -8.51 -10.94 -6.14
CA PRO A 135 -8.78 -11.85 -5.03
C PRO A 135 -7.85 -11.57 -3.83
N MET A 136 -8.31 -11.85 -2.61
CA MET A 136 -7.52 -11.65 -1.38
C MET A 136 -6.25 -12.52 -1.34
N GLU A 137 -6.26 -13.63 -2.06
CA GLU A 137 -5.11 -14.50 -2.29
C GLU A 137 -3.98 -13.76 -3.01
N GLU A 138 -4.31 -12.93 -4.02
CA GLU A 138 -3.30 -12.11 -4.70
C GLU A 138 -2.71 -11.07 -3.75
N ILE A 139 -3.53 -10.49 -2.86
CA ILE A 139 -3.02 -9.58 -1.82
C ILE A 139 -2.02 -10.32 -0.92
N ALA A 140 -2.34 -11.55 -0.49
CA ALA A 140 -1.44 -12.36 0.33
C ALA A 140 -0.10 -12.63 -0.39
N GLU A 141 -0.13 -12.96 -1.68
CA GLU A 141 1.08 -13.15 -2.49
C GLU A 141 1.94 -11.87 -2.55
N ARG A 142 1.32 -10.70 -2.72
CA ARG A 142 2.06 -9.42 -2.72
C ARG A 142 2.64 -9.09 -1.35
N LEU A 143 1.94 -9.42 -0.26
CA LEU A 143 2.47 -9.27 1.09
C LEU A 143 3.66 -10.21 1.33
N SER A 144 3.64 -11.44 0.81
CA SER A 144 4.79 -12.36 0.87
C SER A 144 6.01 -11.78 0.14
N LEU A 145 5.83 -11.25 -1.07
CA LEU A 145 6.90 -10.58 -1.81
C LEU A 145 7.51 -9.42 -1.00
N ILE A 146 6.67 -8.62 -0.34
CA ILE A 146 7.15 -7.54 0.53
C ILE A 146 7.93 -8.11 1.72
N GLN A 147 7.42 -9.15 2.37
CA GLN A 147 8.06 -9.78 3.53
C GLN A 147 9.48 -10.27 3.20
N ASP A 148 9.64 -10.97 2.08
CA ASP A 148 10.92 -11.53 1.63
C ASP A 148 11.99 -10.46 1.37
N HIS A 149 11.55 -9.23 1.13
CA HIS A 149 12.41 -8.08 0.85
C HIS A 149 12.33 -6.99 1.93
N LEU A 150 11.75 -7.23 3.11
CA LEU A 150 11.90 -6.31 4.23
C LEU A 150 13.16 -6.71 5.03
N LEU A 151 14.12 -5.80 5.14
CA LEU A 151 15.31 -6.05 5.96
C LEU A 151 14.95 -6.12 7.46
N PRO A 152 15.63 -6.98 8.23
CA PRO A 152 15.61 -6.88 9.68
C PRO A 152 16.22 -5.54 10.12
N PRO A 153 15.83 -5.00 11.29
CA PRO A 153 16.27 -3.68 11.75
C PRO A 153 17.80 -3.64 11.79
N GLN A 154 18.38 -2.63 11.16
CA GLN A 154 19.80 -2.33 11.31
C GLN A 154 20.01 -1.98 12.79
N LYS A 155 20.64 -2.89 13.54
CA LYS A 155 21.17 -2.59 14.87
C LYS A 155 22.23 -1.51 14.69
N ALA A 156 21.96 -0.34 15.25
CA ALA A 156 22.97 0.69 15.47
C ALA A 156 24.05 0.17 16.44
#